data_AF-A0A2A4W045-F1
#
_entry.id   AF-A0A2A4W045-F1
#
_cell.length_a   1.000
_cell.length_b   1.000
_cell.length_c   1.000
_cell.angle_alpha   90.00
_cell.angle_beta   90.00
_cell.angle_gamma   90.00
#
_symmetry.space_group_name_H-M   'P 1'
#
loop_
_entity.id
_entity.type
_entity.pdbx_description
1 polymer ?
#
loop_
_entity_poly.entity_id
_entity_poly.type
_entity_poly.pdbx_seq_one_letter_code
_entity_poly.pdbx_strand_id
1 'polypeptide(L)'
;MLDYALIFSVLILIAAPILAHVVRRLPAIKAGLDGFVLLTVIGLIAMTLLPEALNHSGLWGLGIAITAFALPWIAEAMSHKSEEMTHRILMLVTALALVVHAASDGAILAYAKTANDGAFIGFGIILHRVGVAVAVWWLLRPVLTTFGGIAVLAALGAMTVVGYMMVLFAGEWYDVPLIGYWQAFAAGSMFHVVMHPLEDHDTKPTEDGVFAHRIGTVLGIVFVMALVGSHYLQHMTPSLGTIPVHNTHHDMDLLASVGRFFAPIGLLIMVAVVAYRRLSRGGMASAYVSLQQVTPWLLVIWFGLSVAAKFWPAVIPSTESGNILLSVWLAAVAAVLVKTGARAFFAVLIPRMASHNHDSKHSHSHR
;
A
#
# COMPACT_ATOMS: atom_id res chain seq x y z
N MET A 1 -1.16 -11.06 28.46
CA MET A 1 -1.48 -11.48 27.07
C MET A 1 -0.76 -10.64 26.01
N LEU A 2 -0.42 -9.37 26.25
CA LEU A 2 0.20 -8.49 25.23
C LEU A 2 1.72 -8.68 25.03
N ASP A 3 2.44 -9.35 25.92
CA ASP A 3 3.80 -9.85 25.64
C ASP A 3 3.82 -10.83 24.47
N TYR A 4 2.76 -11.65 24.33
CA TYR A 4 2.61 -12.54 23.19
C TYR A 4 2.42 -11.78 21.89
N ALA A 5 1.79 -10.60 21.94
CA ALA A 5 1.63 -9.78 20.74
C ALA A 5 3.01 -9.34 20.21
N LEU A 6 3.92 -8.92 21.09
CA LEU A 6 5.32 -8.60 20.70
C LEU A 6 6.02 -9.83 20.11
N ILE A 7 5.89 -10.98 20.78
CA ILE A 7 6.50 -12.23 20.29
C ILE A 7 5.95 -12.60 18.91
N PHE A 8 4.63 -12.64 18.73
CA PHE A 8 4.00 -12.95 17.44
C PHE A 8 4.37 -11.94 16.36
N SER A 9 4.46 -10.66 16.72
CA SER A 9 4.84 -9.57 15.82
C SER A 9 6.26 -9.74 15.24
N VAL A 10 7.17 -10.34 16.01
CA VAL A 10 8.54 -10.65 15.56
C VAL A 10 8.57 -11.98 14.82
N LEU A 11 7.87 -13.01 15.33
CA LEU A 11 7.82 -14.34 14.71
C LEU A 11 7.20 -14.31 13.30
N ILE A 12 6.22 -13.44 13.05
CA ILE A 12 5.60 -13.26 11.72
C ILE A 12 6.61 -12.86 10.65
N LEU A 13 7.68 -12.14 11.00
CA LEU A 13 8.72 -11.76 10.05
C LEU A 13 9.42 -13.00 9.46
N ILE A 14 9.46 -14.11 10.20
CA ILE A 14 10.03 -15.40 9.76
C ILE A 14 9.08 -16.14 8.81
N ALA A 15 7.77 -15.86 8.85
CA ALA A 15 6.80 -16.53 8.00
C ALA A 15 7.01 -16.21 6.51
N ALA A 16 7.46 -14.99 6.18
CA ALA A 16 7.67 -14.55 4.80
C ALA A 16 8.72 -15.38 4.03
N PRO A 17 9.96 -15.59 4.53
CA PRO A 17 10.94 -16.44 3.85
C PRO A 17 10.49 -17.90 3.72
N ILE A 18 9.80 -18.43 4.74
CA ILE A 18 9.26 -19.80 4.71
C ILE A 18 8.21 -19.92 3.61
N LEU A 19 7.23 -19.01 3.59
CA LEU A 19 6.19 -18.97 2.58
C LEU A 19 6.80 -18.87 1.18
N ALA A 20 7.81 -18.03 1.00
CA ALA A 20 8.49 -17.90 -0.28
C ALA A 20 9.15 -19.20 -0.73
N HIS A 21 9.78 -19.95 0.18
CA HIS A 21 10.37 -21.24 -0.15
C HIS A 21 9.32 -22.23 -0.66
N VAL A 22 8.16 -22.29 -0.02
CA VAL A 22 7.04 -23.18 -0.40
C VAL A 22 6.47 -22.79 -1.76
N VAL A 23 6.27 -21.48 -2.00
CA VAL A 23 5.57 -20.97 -3.19
C VAL A 23 6.44 -21.03 -4.46
N ARG A 24 7.76 -21.08 -4.35
CA ARG A 24 8.70 -21.08 -5.51
C ARG A 24 8.45 -22.16 -6.56
N ARG A 25 7.80 -23.27 -6.19
CA ARG A 25 7.53 -24.40 -7.08
C ARG A 25 6.13 -24.36 -7.73
N LEU A 26 5.31 -23.37 -7.42
CA LEU A 26 3.90 -23.32 -7.78
C LEU A 26 3.56 -22.02 -8.51
N PRO A 27 3.62 -22.00 -9.86
CA PRO A 27 3.40 -20.79 -10.68
C PRO A 27 2.06 -20.09 -10.41
N ALA A 28 0.99 -20.85 -10.22
CA ALA A 28 -0.32 -20.32 -9.88
C ALA A 28 -0.30 -19.56 -8.53
N ILE A 29 0.35 -20.11 -7.50
CA ILE A 29 0.45 -19.44 -6.20
C ILE A 29 1.35 -18.20 -6.29
N LYS A 30 2.42 -18.22 -7.09
CA LYS A 30 3.22 -17.02 -7.39
C LYS A 30 2.35 -15.91 -7.98
N ALA A 31 1.50 -16.23 -8.96
CA ALA A 31 0.59 -15.27 -9.59
C ALA A 31 -0.47 -14.72 -8.63
N GLY A 32 -1.04 -15.58 -7.76
CA GLY A 32 -1.94 -15.13 -6.70
C GLY A 32 -1.26 -14.24 -5.68
N LEU A 33 -0.07 -14.61 -5.24
CA LEU A 33 0.66 -13.81 -4.29
C LEU A 33 1.02 -12.42 -4.84
N ASP A 34 1.31 -12.31 -6.14
CA ASP A 34 1.53 -11.02 -6.79
C ASP A 34 0.34 -10.04 -6.61
N GLY A 35 -0.88 -10.52 -6.87
CA GLY A 35 -2.10 -9.73 -6.71
C GLY A 35 -2.37 -9.36 -5.25
N PHE A 36 -2.09 -10.30 -4.32
CA PHE A 36 -2.21 -10.07 -2.88
C PHE A 36 -1.21 -9.01 -2.39
N VAL A 37 0.08 -9.14 -2.74
CA VAL A 37 1.16 -8.26 -2.30
C VAL A 37 0.96 -6.86 -2.82
N LEU A 38 0.68 -6.70 -4.12
CA LEU A 38 0.46 -5.39 -4.73
C LEU A 38 -0.63 -4.61 -3.99
N LEU A 39 -1.80 -5.24 -3.79
CA LEU A 39 -2.92 -4.57 -3.16
C LEU A 39 -2.68 -4.32 -1.67
N THR A 40 -2.03 -5.26 -0.97
CA THR A 40 -1.66 -5.09 0.43
C THR A 40 -0.69 -3.91 0.61
N VAL A 41 0.36 -3.83 -0.21
CA VAL A 41 1.36 -2.75 -0.16
C VAL A 41 0.72 -1.39 -0.46
N ILE A 42 -0.08 -1.28 -1.53
CA ILE A 42 -0.79 -0.04 -1.85
C ILE A 42 -1.71 0.36 -0.71
N GLY A 43 -2.47 -0.60 -0.15
CA GLY A 43 -3.36 -0.36 0.99
C GLY A 43 -2.59 0.12 2.22
N LEU A 44 -1.47 -0.51 2.57
CA LEU A 44 -0.60 -0.09 3.67
C LEU A 44 -0.03 1.31 3.47
N ILE A 45 0.46 1.61 2.27
CA ILE A 45 0.99 2.95 1.97
C ILE A 45 -0.12 4.00 2.11
N ALA A 46 -1.28 3.78 1.50
CA ALA A 46 -2.37 4.73 1.46
C ALA A 46 -3.05 4.93 2.82
N MET A 47 -3.19 3.86 3.62
CA MET A 47 -4.01 3.86 4.83
C MET A 47 -3.21 3.99 6.12
N THR A 48 -1.93 3.63 6.13
CA THR A 48 -1.13 3.69 7.37
C THR A 48 0.06 4.61 7.19
N LEU A 49 0.93 4.33 6.22
CA LEU A 49 2.24 4.98 6.17
C LEU A 49 2.16 6.45 5.72
N LEU A 50 1.40 6.74 4.66
CA LEU A 50 1.27 8.11 4.18
C LEU A 50 0.46 8.99 5.16
N PRO A 51 -0.72 8.58 5.68
CA PRO A 51 -1.44 9.39 6.67
C PRO A 51 -0.59 9.74 7.90
N GLU A 52 0.17 8.76 8.42
CA GLU A 52 1.05 8.96 9.57
C GLU A 52 2.22 9.89 9.26
N ALA A 53 2.82 9.76 8.06
CA ALA A 53 3.83 10.71 7.61
C ALA A 53 3.27 12.13 7.58
N LEU A 54 2.05 12.32 7.05
CA LEU A 54 1.40 13.62 6.99
C LEU A 54 1.01 14.17 8.37
N ASN A 55 0.72 13.32 9.35
CA ASN A 55 0.47 13.75 10.74
C ASN A 55 1.71 14.38 11.37
N HIS A 56 2.89 13.80 11.14
CA HIS A 56 4.14 14.29 11.71
C HIS A 56 4.78 15.43 10.93
N SER A 57 4.60 15.46 9.60
CA SER A 57 5.34 16.36 8.71
C SER A 57 4.47 17.31 7.89
N GLY A 58 3.14 17.23 8.03
CA GLY A 58 2.19 18.10 7.36
C GLY A 58 2.37 18.09 5.84
N LEU A 59 2.23 19.28 5.23
CA LEU A 59 2.28 19.46 3.79
C LEU A 59 3.67 19.15 3.20
N TRP A 60 4.73 19.35 3.99
CA TRP A 60 6.09 19.00 3.58
C TRP A 60 6.27 17.50 3.40
N GLY A 61 5.63 16.68 4.25
CA GLY A 61 5.54 15.24 4.06
C GLY A 61 4.97 14.85 2.70
N LEU A 62 3.89 15.51 2.28
CA LEU A 62 3.28 15.25 0.97
C LEU A 62 4.25 15.58 -0.17
N GLY A 63 4.94 16.72 -0.09
CA GLY A 63 5.96 17.11 -1.06
C GLY A 63 7.10 16.09 -1.14
N ILE A 64 7.56 15.59 0.00
CA ILE A 64 8.63 14.56 0.07
C ILE A 64 8.14 13.25 -0.53
N ALA A 65 6.93 12.81 -0.22
CA ALA A 65 6.37 11.57 -0.78
C ALA A 65 6.24 11.64 -2.30
N ILE A 66 5.72 12.75 -2.84
CA ILE A 66 5.63 12.98 -4.29
C ILE A 66 7.03 12.99 -4.92
N THR A 67 7.99 13.68 -4.29
CA THR A 67 9.37 13.74 -4.79
C THR A 67 10.03 12.37 -4.77
N ALA A 68 9.88 11.61 -3.69
CA ALA A 68 10.45 10.26 -3.56
C ALA A 68 9.84 9.27 -4.55
N PHE A 69 8.55 9.43 -4.88
CA PHE A 69 7.89 8.65 -5.94
C PHE A 69 8.45 8.98 -7.33
N ALA A 70 8.71 10.25 -7.62
CA ALA A 70 9.23 10.71 -8.91
C ALA A 70 10.76 10.53 -9.06
N LEU A 71 11.47 10.40 -7.95
CA LEU A 71 12.94 10.35 -7.91
C LEU A 71 13.56 9.26 -8.80
N PRO A 72 13.06 8.00 -8.85
CA PRO A 72 13.58 6.99 -9.76
C PRO A 72 13.49 7.41 -11.23
N TRP A 73 12.34 7.96 -11.66
CA TRP A 73 12.16 8.43 -13.04
C TRP A 73 13.09 9.60 -13.39
N ILE A 74 13.27 10.54 -12.46
CA ILE A 74 14.21 11.65 -12.66
C ILE A 74 15.63 11.11 -12.81
N ALA A 75 16.00 10.13 -11.99
CA ALA A 75 17.33 9.53 -12.05
C ALA A 75 17.57 8.71 -13.32
N GLU A 76 16.57 7.95 -13.78
CA GLU A 76 16.58 7.24 -15.08
C GLU A 76 16.77 8.22 -16.24
N ALA A 77 15.99 9.30 -16.27
CA ALA A 77 16.08 10.33 -17.30
C ALA A 77 17.44 11.05 -17.32
N MET A 78 18.09 11.20 -16.17
CA MET A 78 19.38 11.87 -16.05
C MET A 78 20.58 10.94 -16.31
N SER A 79 20.43 9.63 -16.15
CA SER A 79 21.55 8.69 -16.13
C SER A 79 21.35 7.48 -17.04
N HIS A 80 21.73 7.62 -18.32
CA HIS A 80 21.73 6.50 -19.28
C HIS A 80 22.65 5.30 -18.92
N LYS A 81 23.45 5.37 -17.83
CA LYS A 81 24.41 4.34 -17.42
C LYS A 81 24.29 3.87 -15.95
N SER A 82 23.33 4.38 -15.16
CA SER A 82 23.32 4.18 -13.70
C SER A 82 21.97 3.76 -13.10
N GLU A 83 21.02 3.34 -13.95
CA GLU A 83 19.67 2.91 -13.52
C GLU A 83 19.72 1.86 -12.39
N GLU A 84 20.58 0.84 -12.53
CA GLU A 84 20.70 -0.23 -11.53
C GLU A 84 21.24 0.27 -10.18
N MET A 85 22.19 1.21 -10.18
CA MET A 85 22.76 1.75 -8.94
C MET A 85 21.75 2.64 -8.21
N THR A 86 21.04 3.50 -8.94
CA THR A 86 20.00 4.36 -8.35
C THR A 86 18.89 3.51 -7.74
N HIS A 87 18.41 2.50 -8.47
CA HIS A 87 17.39 1.59 -7.99
C HIS A 87 17.84 0.91 -6.68
N ARG A 88 19.07 0.36 -6.63
CA ARG A 88 19.67 -0.25 -5.43
C ARG A 88 19.75 0.71 -4.24
N ILE A 89 20.21 1.94 -4.43
CA ILE A 89 20.31 2.94 -3.37
C ILE A 89 18.93 3.25 -2.82
N LEU A 90 17.95 3.52 -3.70
CA LEU A 90 16.59 3.85 -3.28
C LEU A 90 15.98 2.73 -2.44
N MET A 91 16.14 1.47 -2.84
CA MET A 91 15.68 0.34 -2.03
C MET A 91 16.36 0.22 -0.68
N LEU A 92 17.67 0.48 -0.57
CA LEU A 92 18.35 0.47 0.72
C LEU A 92 17.83 1.57 1.64
N VAL A 93 17.59 2.76 1.09
CA VAL A 93 17.00 3.89 1.83
C VAL A 93 15.56 3.56 2.26
N THR A 94 14.76 2.98 1.37
CA THR A 94 13.40 2.51 1.68
C THR A 94 13.42 1.43 2.77
N ALA A 95 14.33 0.46 2.69
CA ALA A 95 14.49 -0.59 3.70
C ALA A 95 14.88 0.00 5.06
N LEU A 96 15.81 0.96 5.08
CA LEU A 96 16.18 1.67 6.30
C LEU A 96 14.99 2.44 6.91
N ALA A 97 14.25 3.16 6.08
CA ALA A 97 13.08 3.91 6.55
C ALA A 97 12.00 2.98 7.13
N LEU A 98 11.80 1.80 6.54
CA LEU A 98 10.91 0.78 7.09
C LEU A 98 11.42 0.19 8.41
N VAL A 99 12.74 -0.01 8.53
CA VAL A 99 13.39 -0.43 9.79
C VAL A 99 13.16 0.59 10.90
N VAL A 100 13.27 1.88 10.59
CA VAL A 100 12.94 2.96 11.53
C VAL A 100 11.45 2.95 11.88
N HIS A 101 10.57 2.78 10.89
CA HIS A 101 9.11 2.70 11.11
C HIS A 101 8.71 1.55 12.04
N ALA A 102 9.42 0.42 12.02
CA ALA A 102 9.14 -0.69 12.92
C ALA A 102 9.33 -0.35 14.41
N ALA A 103 10.11 0.69 14.75
CA ALA A 103 10.15 1.19 16.12
C ALA A 103 8.82 1.84 16.53
N SER A 104 8.15 2.55 15.63
CA SER A 104 6.80 3.08 15.87
C SER A 104 5.81 1.94 16.16
N ASP A 105 5.84 0.85 15.39
CA ASP A 105 4.99 -0.33 15.66
C ASP A 105 5.26 -0.92 17.05
N GLY A 106 6.53 -0.99 17.45
CA GLY A 106 6.93 -1.43 18.78
C GLY A 106 6.37 -0.53 19.88
N ALA A 107 6.47 0.79 19.69
CA ALA A 107 5.97 1.78 20.65
C ALA A 107 4.44 1.69 20.82
N ILE A 108 3.70 1.57 19.71
CA ILE A 108 2.23 1.40 19.76
C ILE A 108 1.87 0.08 20.48
N LEU A 109 2.67 -0.97 20.31
CA LEU A 109 2.44 -2.24 21.00
C LEU A 109 2.68 -2.15 22.51
N ALA A 110 3.61 -1.31 22.95
CA ALA A 110 3.81 -0.99 24.36
C ALA A 110 2.62 -0.20 24.91
N TYR A 111 2.13 0.80 24.17
CA TYR A 111 0.91 1.56 24.53
C TYR A 111 -0.33 0.66 24.60
N ALA A 112 -0.45 -0.29 23.68
CA ALA A 112 -1.54 -1.27 23.66
C ALA A 112 -1.63 -2.07 24.96
N LYS A 113 -0.53 -2.22 25.73
CA LYS A 113 -0.58 -2.90 27.03
C LYS A 113 -1.45 -2.22 28.08
N THR A 114 -1.52 -0.90 28.03
CA THR A 114 -2.20 -0.08 29.02
C THR A 114 -3.56 0.40 28.56
N ALA A 115 -3.89 0.22 27.28
CA ALA A 115 -5.18 0.60 26.70
C ALA A 115 -6.27 -0.46 26.99
N ASN A 116 -7.49 0.00 27.24
CA ASN A 116 -8.66 -0.88 27.44
C ASN A 116 -8.92 -1.81 26.24
N ASP A 117 -8.68 -1.32 25.02
CA ASP A 117 -8.83 -2.07 23.77
C ASP A 117 -7.49 -2.63 23.24
N GLY A 118 -6.52 -2.80 24.14
CA GLY A 118 -5.15 -3.19 23.85
C GLY A 118 -4.98 -4.44 22.99
N ALA A 119 -5.77 -5.48 23.26
CA ALA A 119 -5.71 -6.74 22.50
C ALA A 119 -6.03 -6.53 21.01
N PHE A 120 -6.92 -5.60 20.70
CA PHE A 120 -7.35 -5.30 19.35
C PHE A 120 -6.33 -4.42 18.60
N ILE A 121 -5.74 -3.45 19.29
CA ILE A 121 -4.58 -2.69 18.78
C ILE A 121 -3.43 -3.65 18.45
N GLY A 122 -3.12 -4.57 19.37
CA GLY A 122 -2.11 -5.61 19.17
C GLY A 122 -2.41 -6.49 17.95
N PHE A 123 -3.67 -6.88 17.75
CA PHE A 123 -4.08 -7.64 16.57
C PHE A 123 -3.91 -6.85 15.27
N GLY A 124 -4.27 -5.57 15.25
CA GLY A 124 -4.05 -4.69 14.11
C GLY A 124 -2.57 -4.61 13.71
N ILE A 125 -1.67 -4.47 14.69
CA ILE A 125 -0.21 -4.46 14.47
C ILE A 125 0.28 -5.83 13.95
N ILE A 126 -0.19 -6.94 14.52
CA ILE A 126 0.14 -8.30 14.05
C ILE A 126 -0.28 -8.46 12.59
N LEU A 127 -1.50 -8.05 12.24
CA LEU A 127 -2.03 -8.14 10.89
C LEU A 127 -1.21 -7.27 9.94
N HIS A 128 -0.99 -5.99 10.28
CA HIS A 128 -0.12 -5.06 9.54
C HIS A 128 1.23 -5.70 9.20
N ARG A 129 1.87 -6.34 10.19
CA ARG A 129 3.19 -6.96 10.04
C ARG A 129 3.22 -8.14 9.10
N VAL A 130 2.13 -8.88 8.94
CA VAL A 130 2.04 -9.91 7.89
C VAL A 130 2.22 -9.23 6.52
N GLY A 131 1.52 -8.12 6.29
CA GLY A 131 1.65 -7.35 5.06
C GLY A 131 3.06 -6.80 4.86
N VAL A 132 3.66 -6.21 5.90
CA VAL A 132 5.04 -5.69 5.84
C VAL A 132 6.06 -6.80 5.58
N ALA A 133 5.98 -7.94 6.28
CA ALA A 133 6.92 -9.05 6.12
C ALA A 133 6.92 -9.59 4.69
N VAL A 134 5.72 -9.78 4.12
CA VAL A 134 5.57 -10.24 2.75
C VAL A 134 6.05 -9.16 1.77
N ALA A 135 5.70 -7.89 1.98
CA ALA A 135 6.17 -6.79 1.13
C ALA A 135 7.70 -6.71 1.08
N VAL A 136 8.36 -6.73 2.25
CA VAL A 136 9.83 -6.70 2.38
C VAL A 136 10.46 -7.86 1.63
N TRP A 137 9.97 -9.07 1.88
CA TRP A 137 10.56 -10.24 1.25
C TRP A 137 10.38 -10.22 -0.26
N TRP A 138 9.22 -9.84 -0.79
CA TRP A 138 9.00 -9.87 -2.24
C TRP A 138 9.57 -8.66 -2.99
N LEU A 139 9.64 -7.49 -2.36
CA LEU A 139 10.15 -6.27 -3.00
C LEU A 139 11.67 -6.11 -2.86
N LEU A 140 12.24 -6.46 -1.70
CA LEU A 140 13.68 -6.23 -1.46
C LEU A 140 14.55 -7.43 -1.83
N ARG A 141 14.06 -8.68 -1.73
CA ARG A 141 14.85 -9.90 -2.04
C ARG A 141 15.26 -10.05 -3.52
N PRO A 142 14.54 -9.54 -4.54
CA PRO A 142 15.03 -9.58 -5.92
C PRO A 142 16.32 -8.79 -6.12
N VAL A 143 16.56 -7.78 -5.27
CA VAL A 143 17.67 -6.82 -5.44
C VAL A 143 18.74 -7.01 -4.37
N LEU A 144 18.35 -7.44 -3.17
CA LEU A 144 19.27 -7.87 -2.13
C LEU A 144 19.60 -9.36 -2.27
N THR A 145 20.71 -9.79 -1.67
CA THR A 145 20.94 -11.22 -1.50
C THR A 145 19.89 -11.81 -0.56
N THR A 146 19.74 -13.15 -0.56
CA THR A 146 18.85 -13.82 0.41
C THR A 146 19.23 -13.47 1.85
N PHE A 147 20.53 -13.35 2.12
CA PHE A 147 21.04 -12.87 3.41
C PHE A 147 20.62 -11.41 3.69
N GLY A 148 20.72 -10.52 2.71
CA GLY A 148 20.27 -9.13 2.85
C GLY A 148 18.79 -9.02 3.20
N GLY A 149 17.91 -9.81 2.55
CA GLY A 149 16.48 -9.86 2.90
C GLY A 149 16.24 -10.34 4.34
N ILE A 150 16.96 -11.38 4.79
CA ILE A 150 16.91 -11.86 6.17
C ILE A 150 17.42 -10.78 7.14
N ALA A 151 18.50 -10.08 6.80
CA ALA A 151 19.07 -9.02 7.63
C ALA A 151 18.08 -7.86 7.82
N VAL A 152 17.36 -7.45 6.78
CA VAL A 152 16.31 -6.42 6.89
C VAL A 152 15.17 -6.90 7.79
N LEU A 153 14.68 -8.13 7.62
CA LEU A 153 13.64 -8.70 8.49
C LEU A 153 14.10 -8.80 9.95
N ALA A 154 15.35 -9.20 10.19
CA ALA A 154 15.93 -9.22 11.54
C ALA A 154 16.03 -7.81 12.13
N ALA A 155 16.44 -6.81 11.33
CA ALA A 155 16.50 -5.42 11.75
C ALA A 155 15.11 -4.83 12.08
N LEU A 156 14.08 -5.18 11.32
CA LEU A 156 12.68 -4.83 11.63
C LEU A 156 12.23 -5.41 12.98
N GLY A 157 12.58 -6.68 13.24
CA GLY A 157 12.30 -7.35 14.51
C GLY A 157 13.04 -6.69 15.68
N ALA A 158 14.33 -6.37 15.49
CA ALA A 158 15.13 -5.68 16.49
C ALA A 158 14.59 -4.28 16.79
N MET A 159 14.30 -3.48 15.76
CA MET A 159 13.76 -2.13 15.94
C MET A 159 12.36 -2.11 16.54
N THR A 160 11.54 -3.13 16.28
CA THR A 160 10.29 -3.35 17.02
C THR A 160 10.54 -3.43 18.52
N VAL A 161 11.48 -4.29 18.94
CA VAL A 161 11.78 -4.48 20.36
C VAL A 161 12.35 -3.20 20.95
N VAL A 162 13.23 -2.50 20.22
CA VAL A 162 13.76 -1.20 20.63
C VAL A 162 12.62 -0.20 20.84
N GLY A 163 11.72 -0.02 19.88
CA GLY A 163 10.60 0.90 20.01
C GLY A 163 9.64 0.54 21.15
N TYR A 164 9.39 -0.74 21.34
CA TYR A 164 8.59 -1.27 22.45
C TYR A 164 9.24 -0.96 23.82
N MET A 165 10.56 -1.08 23.92
CA MET A 165 11.31 -0.71 25.13
C MET A 165 11.42 0.80 25.30
N MET A 166 11.55 1.58 24.22
CA MET A 166 11.70 3.02 24.26
C MET A 166 10.53 3.69 24.97
N VAL A 167 9.29 3.21 24.82
CA VAL A 167 8.13 3.75 25.57
C VAL A 167 8.30 3.65 27.09
N LEU A 168 9.09 2.69 27.59
CA LEU A 168 9.40 2.58 29.03
C LEU A 168 10.38 3.66 29.51
N PHE A 169 11.11 4.30 28.59
CA PHE A 169 12.13 5.30 28.87
C PHE A 169 11.84 6.68 28.25
N ALA A 170 10.86 6.78 27.34
CA ALA A 170 10.68 7.93 26.46
C ALA A 170 9.67 8.92 27.02
N GLY A 171 10.12 10.17 27.15
CA GLY A 171 9.27 11.36 27.09
C GLY A 171 8.86 11.68 25.64
N GLU A 172 8.76 12.97 25.29
CA GLU A 172 8.18 13.54 24.05
C GLU A 172 8.89 13.22 22.70
N TRP A 173 9.65 12.13 22.57
CA TRP A 173 10.50 11.88 21.39
C TRP A 173 9.72 11.47 20.14
N TYR A 174 8.42 11.17 20.26
CA TYR A 174 7.55 10.77 19.16
C TYR A 174 7.21 11.93 18.21
N ASP A 175 7.17 13.17 18.70
CA ASP A 175 6.71 14.34 17.94
C ASP A 175 7.77 14.98 17.02
N VAL A 176 8.86 14.26 16.71
CA VAL A 176 9.94 14.80 15.88
C VAL A 176 9.56 14.73 14.38
N PRO A 177 9.47 15.86 13.66
CA PRO A 177 9.05 15.89 12.25
C PRO A 177 9.92 15.05 11.31
N LEU A 178 11.17 14.80 11.70
CA LEU A 178 12.12 13.97 10.96
C LEU A 178 11.58 12.56 10.70
N ILE A 179 10.87 11.97 11.67
CA ILE A 179 10.24 10.64 11.51
C ILE A 179 9.20 10.70 10.39
N GLY A 180 8.38 11.75 10.36
CA GLY A 180 7.41 11.99 9.30
C GLY A 180 8.04 12.12 7.91
N TYR A 181 9.15 12.84 7.80
CA TYR A 181 9.88 12.98 6.53
C TYR A 181 10.44 11.65 6.02
N TRP A 182 10.99 10.83 6.91
CA TRP A 182 11.47 9.48 6.56
C TRP A 182 10.33 8.56 6.11
N GLN A 183 9.20 8.59 6.80
CA GLN A 183 8.01 7.83 6.43
C GLN A 183 7.42 8.28 5.09
N ALA A 184 7.37 9.59 4.83
CA ALA A 184 6.93 10.15 3.55
C ALA A 184 7.82 9.68 2.40
N PHE A 185 9.15 9.74 2.58
CA PHE A 185 10.10 9.26 1.59
C PHE A 185 9.92 7.75 1.31
N ALA A 186 9.73 6.96 2.37
CA ALA A 186 9.46 5.52 2.27
C ALA A 186 8.15 5.24 1.53
N ALA A 187 7.07 5.97 1.84
CA ALA A 187 5.77 5.84 1.20
C ALA A 187 5.86 6.09 -0.32
N GLY A 188 6.48 7.21 -0.72
CA GLY A 188 6.67 7.57 -2.13
C GLY A 188 7.51 6.55 -2.90
N SER A 189 8.66 6.16 -2.34
CA SER A 189 9.57 5.20 -2.97
C SER A 189 8.95 3.79 -3.09
N MET A 190 8.28 3.28 -2.05
CA MET A 190 7.58 1.99 -2.13
C MET A 190 6.43 2.01 -3.13
N PHE A 191 5.70 3.13 -3.22
CA PHE A 191 4.63 3.26 -4.19
C PHE A 191 5.16 3.19 -5.62
N HIS A 192 6.34 3.76 -5.89
CA HIS A 192 7.00 3.58 -7.19
C HIS A 192 7.37 2.11 -7.44
N VAL A 193 8.08 1.48 -6.50
CA VAL A 193 8.61 0.12 -6.67
C VAL A 193 7.50 -0.90 -6.89
N VAL A 194 6.38 -0.80 -6.16
CA VAL A 194 5.27 -1.76 -6.29
C VAL A 194 4.52 -1.60 -7.63
N MET A 195 4.50 -0.38 -8.17
CA MET A 195 3.85 -0.07 -9.45
C MET A 195 4.69 -0.56 -10.63
N HIS A 196 6.02 -0.65 -10.49
CA HIS A 196 6.87 -1.26 -11.50
C HIS A 196 6.65 -2.79 -11.56
N PRO A 197 6.50 -3.39 -12.76
CA PRO A 197 6.50 -4.84 -12.90
C PRO A 197 7.75 -5.46 -12.29
N LEU A 198 7.57 -6.48 -11.45
CA LEU A 198 8.62 -7.44 -11.14
C LEU A 198 8.80 -8.28 -12.42
N GLU A 199 9.69 -7.88 -13.30
CA GLU A 199 9.88 -8.55 -14.58
C GLU A 199 10.34 -10.01 -14.39
N ASP A 200 9.62 -10.93 -15.01
CA ASP A 200 10.14 -12.16 -15.61
C ASP A 200 9.55 -12.16 -17.02
N HIS A 201 10.31 -11.68 -18.00
CA HIS A 201 9.98 -11.79 -19.42
C HIS A 201 10.16 -13.26 -19.83
N ASP A 202 9.06 -14.00 -20.07
CA ASP A 202 8.94 -14.92 -21.24
C ASP A 202 7.71 -15.85 -21.24
N THR A 203 6.90 -15.90 -20.18
CA THR A 203 5.76 -16.84 -20.17
C THR A 203 4.43 -16.11 -20.33
N LYS A 204 3.72 -16.36 -21.43
CA LYS A 204 2.30 -15.96 -21.58
C LYS A 204 1.52 -16.42 -20.34
N PRO A 205 0.67 -15.58 -19.74
CA PRO A 205 -0.12 -15.98 -18.59
C PRO A 205 -0.97 -17.20 -18.94
N THR A 206 -0.84 -18.28 -18.17
CA THR A 206 -1.78 -19.40 -18.25
C THR A 206 -3.13 -18.98 -17.66
N GLU A 207 -4.23 -19.61 -18.07
CA GLU A 207 -5.55 -19.31 -17.51
C GLU A 207 -5.58 -19.49 -15.98
N ASP A 208 -4.91 -20.53 -15.48
CA ASP A 208 -4.73 -20.79 -14.05
C ASP A 208 -3.98 -19.65 -13.34
N GLY A 209 -2.98 -19.05 -13.99
CA GLY A 209 -2.24 -17.91 -13.45
C GLY A 209 -3.10 -16.66 -13.33
N VAL A 210 -3.97 -16.41 -14.33
CA VAL A 210 -4.93 -15.30 -14.29
C VAL A 210 -5.95 -15.50 -13.16
N PHE A 211 -6.52 -16.70 -13.04
CA PHE A 211 -7.49 -17.00 -11.97
C PHE A 211 -6.86 -16.87 -10.58
N ALA A 212 -5.66 -17.43 -10.39
CA ALA A 212 -4.95 -17.31 -9.13
C ALA A 212 -4.65 -15.85 -8.78
N HIS A 213 -4.24 -15.02 -9.75
CA HIS A 213 -4.03 -13.59 -9.55
C HIS A 213 -5.29 -12.86 -9.06
N ARG A 214 -6.48 -13.23 -9.56
CA ARG A 214 -7.76 -12.69 -9.09
C ARG A 214 -8.06 -13.11 -7.65
N ILE A 215 -7.82 -14.38 -7.30
CA ILE A 215 -7.95 -14.86 -5.91
C ILE A 215 -7.03 -14.04 -5.00
N GLY A 216 -5.78 -13.85 -5.41
CA GLY A 216 -4.83 -12.99 -4.72
C GLY A 216 -5.33 -11.57 -4.48
N THR A 217 -5.92 -10.97 -5.53
CA THR A 217 -6.53 -9.64 -5.44
C THR A 217 -7.68 -9.63 -4.42
N VAL A 218 -8.56 -10.62 -4.42
CA VAL A 218 -9.65 -10.74 -3.43
C VAL A 218 -9.08 -10.85 -2.01
N LEU A 219 -8.07 -11.70 -1.80
CA LEU A 219 -7.41 -11.85 -0.51
C LEU A 219 -6.77 -10.54 -0.04
N GLY A 220 -6.17 -9.78 -0.95
CA GLY A 220 -5.63 -8.46 -0.65
C GLY A 220 -6.71 -7.46 -0.23
N ILE A 221 -7.88 -7.45 -0.90
CA ILE A 221 -9.02 -6.60 -0.51
C ILE A 221 -9.48 -6.98 0.90
N VAL A 222 -9.69 -8.26 1.15
CA VAL A 222 -10.13 -8.76 2.46
C VAL A 222 -9.11 -8.41 3.54
N PHE A 223 -7.81 -8.54 3.25
CA PHE A 223 -6.75 -8.18 4.17
C PHE A 223 -6.74 -6.69 4.50
N VAL A 224 -6.82 -5.81 3.50
CA VAL A 224 -6.88 -4.35 3.71
C VAL A 224 -8.15 -3.97 4.46
N MET A 225 -9.30 -4.58 4.15
CA MET A 225 -10.56 -4.37 4.88
C MET A 225 -10.46 -4.83 6.33
N ALA A 226 -9.81 -5.97 6.59
CA ALA A 226 -9.56 -6.46 7.94
C ALA A 226 -8.61 -5.53 8.71
N LEU A 227 -7.59 -4.98 8.04
CA LEU A 227 -6.69 -3.99 8.62
C LEU A 227 -7.42 -2.69 8.97
N VAL A 228 -8.21 -2.14 8.05
CA VAL A 228 -9.02 -0.94 8.29
C VAL A 228 -10.06 -1.19 9.38
N GLY A 229 -10.75 -2.34 9.36
CA GLY A 229 -11.67 -2.75 10.41
C GLY A 229 -10.98 -2.89 11.77
N SER A 230 -9.75 -3.39 11.79
CA SER A 230 -8.90 -3.47 12.99
C SER A 230 -8.52 -2.12 13.58
N HIS A 231 -8.61 -1.05 12.79
CA HIS A 231 -8.42 0.32 13.22
C HIS A 231 -9.74 0.95 13.68
N TYR A 232 -10.85 0.70 12.96
CA TYR A 232 -12.16 1.31 13.26
C TYR A 232 -12.87 0.80 14.51
N LEU A 233 -12.83 -0.51 14.79
CA LEU A 233 -13.54 -1.06 15.95
C LEU A 233 -12.86 -0.71 17.30
N GLN A 234 -11.69 -0.05 17.28
CA GLN A 234 -11.01 0.51 18.47
C GLN A 234 -11.83 1.62 19.15
N HIS A 235 -12.91 2.12 18.54
CA HIS A 235 -13.63 3.32 19.01
C HIS A 235 -15.11 3.11 19.35
N MET A 236 -15.60 1.87 19.39
CA MET A 236 -16.98 1.60 19.83
C MET A 236 -17.15 1.58 21.36
N THR A 237 -16.08 1.82 22.12
CA THR A 237 -16.02 1.83 23.58
C THR A 237 -15.81 3.26 24.09
N PRO A 238 -16.81 3.89 24.75
CA PRO A 238 -16.58 5.19 25.37
C PRO A 238 -15.84 4.96 26.70
N SER A 239 -14.64 5.55 26.85
CA SER A 239 -14.32 6.48 27.96
C SER A 239 -12.85 6.51 28.42
N LEU A 240 -12.50 7.72 28.90
CA LEU A 240 -11.60 8.09 30.00
C LEU A 240 -10.09 7.89 29.84
N GLY A 241 -9.39 9.01 29.60
CA GLY A 241 -7.96 9.17 29.90
C GLY A 241 -7.19 9.82 28.76
N THR A 242 -6.84 11.08 28.94
CA THR A 242 -6.07 11.93 28.02
C THR A 242 -4.67 11.38 27.74
N ILE A 243 -4.51 10.69 26.62
CA ILE A 243 -3.27 10.65 25.83
C ILE A 243 -3.69 11.02 24.41
N PRO A 244 -3.06 11.99 23.73
CA PRO A 244 -3.52 12.50 22.45
C PRO A 244 -3.20 11.52 21.32
N VAL A 245 -3.90 10.39 21.27
CA VAL A 245 -3.99 9.52 20.07
C VAL A 245 -4.99 10.12 19.06
N HIS A 246 -5.23 11.44 19.13
CA HIS A 246 -6.42 12.07 18.58
C HIS A 246 -6.41 12.24 17.05
N ASN A 247 -5.27 12.04 16.36
CA ASN A 247 -5.11 12.42 14.96
C ASN A 247 -5.42 11.31 13.94
N THR A 248 -5.21 10.04 14.26
CA THR A 248 -5.40 8.93 13.29
C THR A 248 -6.89 8.62 13.04
N HIS A 249 -7.77 8.94 13.98
CA HIS A 249 -9.23 8.80 13.85
C HIS A 249 -9.79 9.77 12.80
N HIS A 250 -9.23 10.97 12.72
CA HIS A 250 -9.65 11.97 11.75
C HIS A 250 -9.36 11.52 10.31
N ASP A 251 -8.27 10.79 10.05
CA ASP A 251 -7.87 10.45 8.69
C ASP A 251 -8.82 9.44 8.02
N MET A 252 -9.21 8.39 8.74
CA MET A 252 -10.15 7.39 8.22
C MET A 252 -11.57 7.95 8.13
N ASP A 253 -12.02 8.67 9.16
CA ASP A 253 -13.33 9.31 9.15
C ASP A 253 -13.44 10.38 8.06
N LEU A 254 -12.35 11.10 7.79
CA LEU A 254 -12.25 12.03 6.68
C LEU A 254 -12.33 11.29 5.34
N LEU A 255 -11.55 10.21 5.16
CA LEU A 255 -11.59 9.37 3.96
C LEU A 255 -13.00 8.82 3.70
N ALA A 256 -13.68 8.32 4.74
CA ALA A 256 -15.05 7.85 4.66
C ALA A 256 -16.06 8.98 4.38
N SER A 257 -15.89 10.16 4.97
CA SER A 257 -16.77 11.31 4.77
C SER A 257 -16.63 11.90 3.37
N VAL A 258 -15.40 12.09 2.90
CA VAL A 258 -15.10 12.46 1.50
C VAL A 258 -15.65 11.38 0.56
N GLY A 259 -15.53 10.10 0.94
CA GLY A 259 -16.08 8.96 0.19
C GLY A 259 -17.59 9.01 0.07
N ARG A 260 -18.33 9.28 1.15
CA ARG A 260 -19.79 9.42 1.13
C ARG A 260 -20.25 10.54 0.20
N PHE A 261 -19.51 11.64 0.17
CA PHE A 261 -19.79 12.75 -0.75
C PHE A 261 -19.43 12.41 -2.20
N PHE A 262 -18.32 11.72 -2.43
CA PHE A 262 -17.81 11.40 -3.76
C PHE A 262 -18.53 10.21 -4.43
N ALA A 263 -18.98 9.22 -3.66
CA ALA A 263 -19.53 7.97 -4.18
C ALA A 263 -20.71 8.13 -5.16
N PRO A 264 -21.70 9.02 -4.95
CA PRO A 264 -22.75 9.28 -5.93
C PRO A 264 -22.17 9.76 -7.27
N ILE A 265 -21.19 10.67 -7.23
CA ILE A 265 -20.52 11.20 -8.43
C ILE A 265 -19.72 10.09 -9.12
N GLY A 266 -18.97 9.30 -8.36
CA GLY A 266 -18.22 8.15 -8.87
C GLY A 266 -19.11 7.13 -9.57
N LEU A 267 -20.26 6.78 -8.98
CA LEU A 267 -21.27 5.89 -9.59
C LEU A 267 -21.86 6.49 -10.86
N LEU A 268 -22.22 7.77 -10.85
CA LEU A 268 -22.74 8.46 -12.03
C LEU A 268 -21.72 8.46 -13.17
N ILE A 269 -20.44 8.70 -12.88
CA ILE A 269 -19.37 8.62 -13.89
C ILE A 269 -19.27 7.21 -14.46
N MET A 270 -19.26 6.16 -13.62
CA MET A 270 -19.21 4.78 -14.08
C MET A 270 -20.41 4.43 -14.98
N VAL A 271 -21.62 4.81 -14.58
CA VAL A 271 -22.84 4.60 -15.37
C VAL A 271 -22.80 5.38 -16.69
N ALA A 272 -22.38 6.65 -16.65
CA ALA A 272 -22.27 7.50 -17.84
C ALA A 272 -21.28 6.94 -18.86
N VAL A 273 -20.12 6.45 -18.40
CA VAL A 273 -19.11 5.82 -19.27
C VAL A 273 -19.66 4.56 -19.94
N VAL A 274 -20.39 3.71 -19.20
CA VAL A 274 -21.03 2.52 -19.76
C VAL A 274 -22.13 2.89 -20.76
N ALA A 275 -23.00 3.83 -20.39
CA ALA A 275 -24.11 4.29 -21.23
C ALA A 275 -23.61 4.93 -22.52
N TYR A 276 -22.63 5.83 -22.43
CA TYR A 276 -22.01 6.48 -23.59
C TYR A 276 -21.43 5.45 -24.56
N ARG A 277 -20.65 4.50 -24.06
CA ARG A 277 -20.05 3.46 -24.92
C ARG A 277 -21.09 2.54 -25.56
N ARG A 278 -22.18 2.22 -24.85
CA ARG A 278 -23.31 1.47 -25.41
C ARG A 278 -24.03 2.24 -26.50
N LEU A 279 -24.23 3.55 -26.32
CA LEU A 279 -24.89 4.43 -27.30
C LEU A 279 -24.02 4.66 -28.54
N SER A 280 -22.69 4.78 -28.39
CA SER A 280 -21.74 4.92 -29.51
C SER A 280 -21.52 3.63 -30.33
N ARG A 281 -22.50 2.72 -30.37
CA ARG A 281 -22.46 1.40 -31.04
C ARG A 281 -21.36 0.45 -30.54
N GLY A 282 -20.84 0.67 -29.32
CA GLY A 282 -19.92 -0.25 -28.67
C GLY A 282 -20.62 -1.46 -28.06
N GLY A 283 -19.96 -2.63 -28.13
CA GLY A 283 -20.40 -3.83 -27.42
C GLY A 283 -20.18 -3.75 -25.91
N MET A 284 -20.67 -4.75 -25.18
CA MET A 284 -20.52 -4.80 -23.71
C MET A 284 -19.06 -4.93 -23.28
N ALA A 285 -18.23 -5.57 -24.12
CA ALA A 285 -16.79 -5.63 -23.93
C ALA A 285 -16.13 -4.24 -23.95
N SER A 286 -16.48 -3.37 -24.91
CA SER A 286 -15.91 -2.00 -24.99
C SER A 286 -16.35 -1.11 -23.83
N ALA A 287 -17.59 -1.28 -23.34
CA ALA A 287 -18.06 -0.58 -22.15
C ALA A 287 -17.24 -1.01 -20.92
N TYR A 288 -16.98 -2.30 -20.77
CA TYR A 288 -16.14 -2.81 -19.68
C TYR A 288 -14.69 -2.31 -19.75
N VAL A 289 -14.07 -2.29 -20.95
CA VAL A 289 -12.73 -1.72 -21.13
C VAL A 289 -12.68 -0.25 -20.70
N SER A 290 -13.74 0.52 -20.96
CA SER A 290 -13.80 1.92 -20.54
C SER A 290 -13.95 2.07 -19.03
N LEU A 291 -14.70 1.17 -18.38
CA LEU A 291 -14.73 1.10 -16.91
C LEU A 291 -13.34 0.80 -16.34
N GLN A 292 -12.60 -0.14 -16.92
CA GLN A 292 -11.25 -0.47 -16.48
C GLN A 292 -10.30 0.73 -16.58
N GLN A 293 -10.49 1.59 -17.58
CA GLN A 293 -9.69 2.81 -17.75
C GLN A 293 -10.04 3.90 -16.73
N VAL A 294 -11.32 4.07 -16.39
CA VAL A 294 -11.79 5.18 -15.55
C VAL A 294 -11.73 4.85 -14.06
N THR A 295 -12.00 3.60 -13.66
CA THR A 295 -12.14 3.21 -12.25
C THR A 295 -10.89 3.48 -11.39
N PRO A 296 -9.65 3.21 -11.86
CA PRO A 296 -8.44 3.54 -11.08
C PRO A 296 -8.32 5.04 -10.77
N TRP A 297 -8.67 5.90 -11.73
CA TRP A 297 -8.64 7.35 -11.53
C TRP A 297 -9.68 7.82 -10.51
N LEU A 298 -10.85 7.19 -10.45
CA LEU A 298 -11.85 7.53 -9.43
C LEU A 298 -11.33 7.24 -8.01
N LEU A 299 -10.57 6.17 -7.82
CA LEU A 299 -9.90 5.89 -6.53
C LEU A 299 -8.83 6.94 -6.21
N VAL A 300 -7.99 7.32 -7.18
CA VAL A 300 -6.96 8.34 -7.01
C VAL A 300 -7.58 9.69 -6.66
N ILE A 301 -8.68 10.08 -7.33
CA ILE A 301 -9.39 11.32 -7.05
C ILE A 301 -9.98 11.30 -5.65
N TRP A 302 -10.65 10.22 -5.25
CA TRP A 302 -11.20 10.10 -3.89
C TRP A 302 -10.11 10.22 -2.82
N PHE A 303 -9.00 9.50 -3.00
CA PHE A 303 -7.87 9.56 -2.07
C PHE A 303 -7.22 10.95 -2.05
N GLY A 304 -6.97 11.54 -3.21
CA GLY A 304 -6.41 12.88 -3.34
C GLY A 304 -7.29 13.97 -2.73
N LEU A 305 -8.62 13.88 -2.89
CA LEU A 305 -9.57 14.76 -2.22
C LEU A 305 -9.51 14.61 -0.70
N SER A 306 -9.30 13.40 -0.20
CA SER A 306 -9.18 13.14 1.25
C SER A 306 -7.89 13.74 1.82
N VAL A 307 -6.77 13.58 1.11
CA VAL A 307 -5.50 14.25 1.46
C VAL A 307 -5.64 15.77 1.38
N ALA A 308 -6.29 16.30 0.34
CA ALA A 308 -6.51 17.74 0.21
C ALA A 308 -7.38 18.30 1.33
N ALA A 309 -8.45 17.59 1.70
CA ALA A 309 -9.34 17.97 2.80
C ALA A 309 -8.65 18.01 4.16
N LYS A 310 -7.60 17.19 4.36
CA LYS A 310 -6.77 17.22 5.58
C LYS A 310 -6.04 18.55 5.74
N PHE A 311 -5.54 19.12 4.64
CA PHE A 311 -4.82 20.41 4.65
C PHE A 311 -5.73 21.62 4.49
N TRP A 312 -6.89 21.42 3.86
CA TRP A 312 -7.87 22.46 3.62
C TRP A 312 -9.23 22.00 4.14
N PRO A 313 -9.46 22.08 5.47
CA PRO A 313 -10.73 21.69 6.07
C PRO A 313 -11.81 22.71 5.67
N ALA A 314 -12.30 22.61 4.44
CA ALA A 314 -13.61 23.10 4.10
C ALA A 314 -14.63 22.30 4.92
N VAL A 315 -15.77 22.90 5.26
CA VAL A 315 -16.88 22.18 5.88
C VAL A 315 -17.36 21.12 4.88
N ILE A 316 -16.79 19.93 4.92
CA ILE A 316 -17.31 18.77 4.21
C ILE A 316 -18.57 18.38 4.97
N PRO A 317 -19.75 18.42 4.34
CA PRO A 317 -20.97 18.01 5.01
C PRO A 317 -20.80 16.58 5.52
N SER A 318 -20.91 16.39 6.83
CA SER A 318 -20.94 15.06 7.43
C SER A 318 -22.32 14.46 7.16
N THR A 319 -22.52 13.94 5.97
CA THR A 319 -23.78 13.25 5.65
C THR A 319 -23.73 11.87 6.32
N GLU A 320 -24.50 11.68 7.39
CA GLU A 320 -24.78 10.33 7.91
C GLU A 320 -25.44 9.47 6.82
N SER A 321 -26.19 10.12 5.92
CA SER A 321 -26.67 9.55 4.67
C SER A 321 -25.51 9.36 3.68
N GLY A 322 -25.42 8.18 3.05
CA GLY A 322 -24.43 7.90 2.00
C GLY A 322 -23.63 6.62 2.19
N ASN A 323 -23.70 5.96 3.35
CA ASN A 323 -23.03 4.68 3.59
C ASN A 323 -23.39 3.61 2.54
N ILE A 324 -24.66 3.57 2.12
CA ILE A 324 -25.12 2.65 1.07
C ILE A 324 -24.45 2.97 -0.26
N LEU A 325 -24.46 4.23 -0.69
CA LEU A 325 -23.86 4.65 -1.96
C LEU A 325 -22.34 4.45 -1.97
N LEU A 326 -21.67 4.75 -0.85
CA LEU A 326 -20.25 4.46 -0.66
C LEU A 326 -19.97 2.96 -0.77
N SER A 327 -20.76 2.12 -0.10
CA SER A 327 -20.60 0.66 -0.15
C SER A 327 -20.83 0.10 -1.55
N VAL A 328 -21.85 0.59 -2.25
CA VAL A 328 -22.15 0.20 -3.64
C VAL A 328 -21.03 0.63 -4.59
N TRP A 329 -20.52 1.85 -4.42
CA TRP A 329 -19.41 2.34 -5.23
C TRP A 329 -18.12 1.55 -4.98
N LEU A 330 -17.74 1.33 -3.72
CA LEU A 330 -16.57 0.51 -3.37
C LEU A 330 -16.71 -0.94 -3.84
N ALA A 331 -17.91 -1.53 -3.77
CA ALA A 331 -18.18 -2.85 -4.31
C ALA A 331 -18.02 -2.89 -5.84
N ALA A 332 -18.49 -1.86 -6.56
CA ALA A 332 -18.31 -1.75 -8.00
C ALA A 332 -16.82 -1.61 -8.37
N VAL A 333 -16.07 -0.77 -7.64
CA VAL A 333 -14.62 -0.62 -7.80
C VAL A 333 -13.90 -1.95 -7.54
N ALA A 334 -14.22 -2.64 -6.44
CA ALA A 334 -13.68 -3.94 -6.10
C ALA A 334 -13.98 -4.99 -7.18
N ALA A 335 -15.18 -5.01 -7.75
CA ALA A 335 -15.54 -5.92 -8.83
C ALA A 335 -14.70 -5.66 -10.10
N VAL A 336 -14.49 -4.39 -10.47
CA VAL A 336 -13.61 -4.03 -11.59
C VAL A 336 -12.17 -4.43 -11.30
N LEU A 337 -11.66 -4.13 -10.10
CA LEU A 337 -10.31 -4.47 -9.64
C LEU A 337 -10.06 -5.98 -9.67
N VAL A 338 -10.94 -6.79 -9.07
CA VAL A 338 -10.82 -8.26 -9.05
C VAL A 338 -10.87 -8.85 -10.45
N LYS A 339 -11.81 -8.39 -11.30
CA LYS A 339 -11.95 -8.94 -12.65
C LYS A 339 -10.76 -8.57 -13.56
N THR A 340 -10.20 -7.38 -13.37
CA THR A 340 -9.02 -6.89 -14.11
C THR A 340 -7.72 -7.50 -13.59
N GLY A 341 -7.65 -7.80 -12.29
CA GLY A 341 -6.41 -8.08 -11.58
C GLY A 341 -5.75 -6.77 -11.12
N ALA A 342 -5.19 -6.78 -9.91
CA ALA A 342 -4.63 -5.57 -9.30
C ALA A 342 -3.56 -4.90 -10.19
N ARG A 343 -2.68 -5.69 -10.81
CA ARG A 343 -1.57 -5.15 -11.61
C ARG A 343 -2.06 -4.42 -12.86
N ALA A 344 -2.94 -5.05 -13.63
CA ALA A 344 -3.50 -4.44 -14.82
C ALA A 344 -4.40 -3.23 -14.49
N PHE A 345 -5.08 -3.26 -13.34
CA PHE A 345 -5.89 -2.15 -12.86
C PHE A 345 -5.03 -0.90 -12.58
N PHE A 346 -3.93 -1.06 -11.84
CA PHE A 346 -3.06 0.06 -11.48
C PHE A 346 -2.11 0.50 -12.60
N ALA A 347 -1.79 -0.37 -13.57
CA ALA A 347 -0.97 -0.03 -14.73
C ALA A 347 -1.54 1.12 -15.57
N VAL A 348 -2.86 1.37 -15.49
CA VAL A 348 -3.52 2.50 -16.16
C VAL A 348 -3.03 3.86 -15.62
N LEU A 349 -2.59 3.91 -14.36
CA LEU A 349 -2.11 5.13 -13.70
C LEU A 349 -0.66 5.47 -14.03
N ILE A 350 0.09 4.51 -14.57
CA ILE A 350 1.51 4.69 -14.86
C ILE A 350 1.65 5.34 -16.24
N PRO A 351 2.38 6.44 -16.38
CA PRO A 351 2.68 7.00 -17.69
C PRO A 351 3.42 5.95 -18.52
N ARG A 352 2.89 5.59 -19.69
CA ARG A 352 3.63 4.77 -20.67
C ARG A 352 4.72 5.64 -21.29
N MET A 353 5.83 5.82 -20.58
CA MET A 353 7.01 6.41 -21.20
C MET A 353 7.65 5.36 -22.11
N ALA A 354 8.02 5.79 -23.31
CA ALA A 354 8.44 4.94 -24.40
C ALA A 354 9.60 4.02 -23.97
N SER A 355 9.31 2.73 -23.80
CA SER A 355 10.35 1.70 -23.79
C SER A 355 11.12 1.84 -25.11
N HIS A 356 12.39 2.21 -25.05
CA HIS A 356 13.25 2.21 -26.21
C HIS A 356 13.24 0.80 -26.82
N ASN A 357 12.74 0.68 -28.05
CA ASN A 357 12.88 -0.53 -28.85
C ASN A 357 14.38 -0.83 -28.98
N HIS A 358 14.88 -1.76 -28.19
CA HIS A 358 16.13 -2.45 -28.51
C HIS A 358 15.84 -3.37 -29.69
N ASP A 359 15.91 -2.80 -30.89
CA ASP A 359 15.99 -3.52 -32.15
C ASP A 359 17.29 -4.35 -32.10
N SER A 360 17.21 -5.57 -31.57
CA SER A 360 18.28 -6.56 -31.65
C SER A 360 18.35 -7.06 -33.09
N LYS A 361 18.94 -6.23 -33.97
CA LYS A 361 19.46 -6.70 -35.25
C LYS A 361 20.60 -7.68 -34.97
N HIS A 362 20.25 -8.95 -34.79
CA HIS A 362 21.19 -10.05 -34.94
C HIS A 362 21.63 -10.07 -36.41
N SER A 363 22.82 -9.53 -36.68
CA SER A 363 23.51 -9.79 -37.94
C SER A 363 23.99 -11.24 -37.93
N HIS A 364 23.26 -12.10 -38.62
CA HIS A 364 23.80 -13.37 -39.07
C HIS A 364 24.86 -13.07 -40.14
N SER A 365 26.14 -13.06 -39.73
CA SER A 365 27.23 -13.22 -40.68
C SER A 365 27.35 -14.71 -41.01
N HIS A 366 26.97 -15.06 -42.23
CA HIS A 366 27.41 -16.30 -42.86
C HIS A 366 28.93 -16.24 -43.03
N ARG A 367 29.62 -17.30 -42.60
CA ARG A 367 30.88 -17.75 -43.16
C ARG A 367 30.75 -19.21 -43.56
#